data_AF-A0A959NP50-F1
#
_entry.id   AF-A0A959NP50-F1
#
_cell.length_a   1.000
_cell.length_b   1.000
_cell.length_c   1.000
_cell.angle_alpha   90.00
_cell.angle_beta   90.00
_cell.angle_gamma   90.00
#
_symmetry.space_group_name_H-M   'P 1'
#
loop_
_entity.id
_entity.type
_entity.pdbx_description
1 polymer ?
#
loop_
_entity_poly.entity_id
_entity_poly.type
_entity_poly.pdbx_seq_one_letter_code
_entity_poly.pdbx_strand_id
1 'polypeptide(L)'
;NLRVLNHWDNLDRTVERGYAGFSIWDWHKLPDYIDQRYIDYARANSSIGINGTVLTNVNANSLVLTEQYLVKVKALADIFRPYGIKVYLTARFSSPIELGGLKTADPLNEDVKLWWKNKVDEIYKLIPNFGGFLVKANSEGQPGPQNYGRSHADGANMLADALSGYNGVVMWRAFVYSNENQDDRAKQAYTEFQPLDGKFKDNVFIQVKNGAIDFQPREPFHPLFGAMPKTPLMMEFQITQEYLGQGTQLAYLSPLYKECLDSDTYAKGKGSYVSKVIDGSLDNHAKSGIAGVANIGTDRNWTGHLFGQSNWYTFGRLAWDHELSSQEIADEWIRMTFSNENNTIQTIEKIMLSSRETVVNYMTPLGLHHIMGWDHHYGPSPWTKDKPRADWTSVYYHKADSLGIGFDRTKTGSNAVSQYYPEVANKFSSLETCPEKYLLWFHHLEWDYKLKNGNTLWDELCYRYYQGADSVGGMIKNWESLNEVIDNEIYHHVRMLLSIQQKEANWWRDACVLYFQTFSKREIPAGLKYP
;
A
#
# COMPACT_ATOMS: atom_id res chain seq x y z
N ASN A 1 -2.56 -17.39 10.75
CA ASN A 1 -2.01 -16.05 10.42
C ASN A 1 -1.46 -16.07 9.01
N LEU A 2 -2.00 -15.24 8.14
CA LEU A 2 -1.56 -15.08 6.74
C LEU A 2 -0.55 -13.93 6.63
N ARG A 3 0.60 -14.19 6.02
CA ARG A 3 1.65 -13.18 5.78
C ARG A 3 2.01 -13.30 4.30
N VAL A 4 1.37 -12.47 3.48
CA VAL A 4 1.21 -12.73 2.04
C VAL A 4 1.86 -11.63 1.22
N LEU A 5 2.55 -11.99 0.14
CA LEU A 5 2.90 -11.04 -0.91
C LEU A 5 1.85 -11.03 -2.01
N ASN A 6 1.43 -9.83 -2.43
CA ASN A 6 0.58 -9.62 -3.59
C ASN A 6 1.43 -9.16 -4.77
N HIS A 7 1.46 -9.94 -5.84
CA HIS A 7 2.15 -9.56 -7.08
C HIS A 7 1.16 -8.90 -8.04
N TRP A 8 1.47 -7.68 -8.48
CA TRP A 8 0.67 -6.99 -9.51
C TRP A 8 1.15 -7.34 -10.91
N ASP A 9 1.36 -8.64 -11.13
CA ASP A 9 2.01 -9.18 -12.31
C ASP A 9 0.97 -9.59 -13.35
N ASN A 10 1.09 -9.02 -14.54
CA ASN A 10 0.29 -9.42 -15.69
C ASN A 10 0.85 -10.71 -16.31
N LEU A 11 0.00 -11.44 -17.04
CA LEU A 11 0.39 -12.72 -17.66
C LEU A 11 1.38 -12.53 -18.82
N ASP A 12 1.48 -11.32 -19.38
CA ASP A 12 2.53 -10.94 -20.33
C ASP A 12 3.87 -10.56 -19.66
N ARG A 13 3.94 -10.74 -18.32
CA ARG A 13 5.05 -10.46 -17.43
C ARG A 13 5.32 -9.00 -17.14
N THR A 14 4.56 -8.05 -17.72
CA THR A 14 4.61 -6.67 -17.24
C THR A 14 4.11 -6.62 -15.79
N VAL A 15 4.61 -5.68 -15.00
CA VAL A 15 4.20 -5.52 -13.60
C VAL A 15 3.56 -4.15 -13.45
N GLU A 16 2.29 -4.12 -13.07
CA GLU A 16 1.60 -2.87 -12.76
C GLU A 16 2.22 -2.26 -11.50
N ARG A 17 2.73 -1.02 -11.62
CA ARG A 17 3.53 -0.35 -10.58
C ARG A 17 4.79 -1.14 -10.19
N GLY A 18 5.38 -1.85 -11.15
CA GLY A 18 6.66 -2.53 -10.99
C GLY A 18 7.83 -1.68 -11.45
N TYR A 19 8.85 -1.57 -10.59
CA TYR A 19 10.02 -0.71 -10.81
C TYR A 19 11.35 -1.48 -10.72
N ALA A 20 11.28 -2.80 -10.94
CA ALA A 20 12.39 -3.72 -10.76
C ALA A 20 12.48 -4.79 -11.87
N GLY A 21 12.08 -4.40 -13.09
CA GLY A 21 12.02 -5.28 -14.26
C GLY A 21 10.68 -6.02 -14.41
N PHE A 22 10.65 -7.03 -15.29
CA PHE A 22 9.48 -7.88 -15.53
C PHE A 22 9.21 -8.83 -14.37
N SER A 23 7.99 -9.39 -14.35
CA SER A 23 7.60 -10.51 -13.51
C SER A 23 8.61 -11.65 -13.58
N ILE A 24 8.91 -12.23 -12.42
CA ILE A 24 9.76 -13.41 -12.33
C ILE A 24 9.06 -14.65 -12.88
N TRP A 25 7.73 -14.69 -12.94
CA TRP A 25 6.95 -15.82 -13.45
C TRP A 25 7.11 -15.92 -14.97
N ASP A 26 7.97 -16.84 -15.45
CA ASP A 26 8.18 -17.06 -16.87
C ASP A 26 7.12 -18.02 -17.41
N TRP A 27 5.88 -17.52 -17.52
CA TRP A 27 4.72 -18.31 -17.96
C TRP A 27 4.95 -19.03 -19.28
N HIS A 28 5.80 -18.50 -20.17
CA HIS A 28 6.08 -19.14 -21.44
C HIS A 28 6.80 -20.48 -21.28
N LYS A 29 7.77 -20.55 -20.35
CA LYS A 29 8.61 -21.74 -20.15
C LYS A 29 8.10 -22.69 -19.06
N LEU A 30 7.25 -22.20 -18.15
CA LEU A 30 6.56 -23.08 -17.19
C LEU A 30 5.59 -24.02 -17.92
N PRO A 31 5.38 -25.26 -17.44
CA PRO A 31 5.96 -25.85 -16.24
C PRO A 31 7.32 -26.54 -16.47
N ASP A 32 7.79 -26.65 -17.71
CA ASP A 32 8.91 -27.52 -18.08
C ASP A 32 10.29 -26.97 -17.67
N TYR A 33 10.42 -25.64 -17.62
CA TYR A 33 11.63 -24.97 -17.15
C TYR A 33 11.40 -24.39 -15.74
N ILE A 34 12.07 -24.97 -14.76
CA ILE A 34 12.08 -24.47 -13.39
C ILE A 34 13.31 -23.58 -13.20
N ASP A 35 13.09 -22.26 -13.19
CA ASP A 35 14.15 -21.30 -12.93
C ASP A 35 14.62 -21.38 -11.47
N GLN A 36 15.94 -21.40 -11.23
CA GLN A 36 16.53 -21.36 -9.89
C GLN A 36 16.00 -20.17 -9.07
N ARG A 37 15.64 -19.08 -9.75
CA ARG A 37 15.04 -17.90 -9.14
C ARG A 37 13.74 -18.20 -8.39
N TYR A 38 12.96 -19.21 -8.78
CA TYR A 38 11.75 -19.60 -8.04
C TYR A 38 12.08 -20.17 -6.67
N ILE A 39 13.17 -20.93 -6.58
CA ILE A 39 13.67 -21.49 -5.33
C ILE A 39 14.23 -20.37 -4.45
N ASP A 40 14.99 -19.44 -5.03
CA ASP A 40 15.56 -18.31 -4.28
C ASP A 40 14.48 -17.33 -3.79
N TYR A 41 13.44 -17.11 -4.58
CA TYR A 41 12.24 -16.39 -4.15
C TYR A 41 11.60 -17.04 -2.92
N ALA A 42 11.43 -18.37 -2.95
CA ALA A 42 10.85 -19.10 -1.83
C ALA A 42 11.75 -19.03 -0.58
N ARG A 43 13.07 -19.14 -0.75
CA ARG A 43 14.06 -18.98 0.34
C ARG A 43 13.99 -17.60 0.98
N ALA A 44 13.96 -16.54 0.16
CA ALA A 44 13.93 -15.16 0.64
C ALA A 44 12.64 -14.81 1.39
N ASN A 45 11.49 -15.32 0.95
CA ASN A 45 10.23 -15.13 1.67
C ASN A 45 10.18 -15.93 2.97
N SER A 46 10.61 -17.20 2.93
CA SER A 46 10.59 -18.08 4.09
C SER A 46 11.53 -17.59 5.20
N SER A 47 12.67 -17.00 4.86
CA SER A 47 13.63 -16.46 5.85
C SER A 47 13.07 -15.31 6.69
N ILE A 48 12.07 -14.59 6.17
CA ILE A 48 11.35 -13.53 6.88
C ILE A 48 9.91 -13.93 7.23
N GLY A 49 9.61 -15.23 7.18
CA GLY A 49 8.35 -15.80 7.66
C GLY A 49 7.15 -15.61 6.74
N ILE A 50 7.29 -15.05 5.54
CA ILE A 50 6.18 -14.94 4.57
C ILE A 50 5.73 -16.35 4.18
N ASN A 51 4.42 -16.60 4.24
CA ASN A 51 3.83 -17.93 4.08
C ASN A 51 2.78 -18.02 2.96
N GLY A 52 2.63 -16.96 2.17
CA GLY A 52 1.71 -16.94 1.05
C GLY A 52 2.15 -15.99 -0.05
N THR A 53 1.74 -16.28 -1.28
CA THR A 53 1.96 -15.40 -2.43
C THR A 53 0.76 -15.45 -3.38
N VAL A 54 0.23 -14.28 -3.73
CA VAL A 54 -0.73 -14.10 -4.83
C VAL A 54 0.07 -13.81 -6.10
N LEU A 55 -0.02 -14.67 -7.11
CA LEU A 55 0.89 -14.63 -8.27
C LEU A 55 0.51 -13.61 -9.34
N THR A 56 -0.74 -13.15 -9.36
CA THR A 56 -1.31 -12.40 -10.48
C THR A 56 -1.91 -11.09 -10.06
N ASN A 57 -1.93 -10.15 -10.99
CA ASN A 57 -2.46 -8.82 -10.80
C ASN A 57 -3.92 -8.81 -10.31
N VAL A 58 -4.22 -7.87 -9.40
CA VAL A 58 -5.57 -7.60 -8.87
C VAL A 58 -6.51 -7.09 -9.96
N ASN A 59 -5.99 -6.42 -11.00
CA ASN A 59 -6.71 -6.21 -12.25
C ASN A 59 -6.74 -7.54 -13.03
N ALA A 60 -7.56 -8.45 -12.52
CA ALA A 60 -7.46 -9.88 -12.79
C ALA A 60 -7.78 -10.23 -14.25
N ASN A 61 -7.05 -11.23 -14.76
CA ASN A 61 -7.27 -11.87 -16.05
C ASN A 61 -7.76 -13.30 -15.83
N SER A 62 -8.94 -13.65 -16.37
CA SER A 62 -9.55 -14.97 -16.19
C SER A 62 -8.67 -16.10 -16.71
N LEU A 63 -7.80 -15.85 -17.70
CA LEU A 63 -6.94 -16.84 -18.34
C LEU A 63 -6.11 -17.67 -17.34
N VAL A 64 -5.74 -17.10 -16.18
CA VAL A 64 -4.99 -17.82 -15.13
C VAL A 64 -5.76 -19.03 -14.57
N LEU A 65 -7.08 -19.06 -14.69
CA LEU A 65 -7.96 -20.13 -14.22
C LEU A 65 -8.17 -21.26 -15.26
N THR A 66 -7.52 -21.17 -16.43
CA THR A 66 -7.54 -22.25 -17.43
C THR A 66 -6.56 -23.35 -17.07
N GLU A 67 -6.82 -24.59 -17.48
CA GLU A 67 -5.92 -25.73 -17.24
C GLU A 67 -4.48 -25.44 -17.68
N GLN A 68 -4.30 -24.79 -18.84
CA GLN A 68 -2.99 -24.41 -19.39
C GLN A 68 -2.17 -23.55 -18.42
N TYR A 69 -2.81 -22.64 -17.68
CA TYR A 69 -2.14 -21.85 -16.65
C TYR A 69 -2.07 -22.57 -15.32
N LEU A 70 -3.10 -23.31 -14.92
CA LEU A 70 -3.12 -24.03 -13.65
C LEU A 70 -1.98 -25.06 -13.53
N VAL A 71 -1.56 -25.70 -14.62
CA VAL A 71 -0.36 -26.57 -14.60
C VAL A 71 0.93 -25.78 -14.36
N LYS A 72 1.02 -24.52 -14.81
CA LYS A 72 2.16 -23.62 -14.55
C LYS A 72 2.15 -23.12 -13.10
N VAL A 73 0.97 -22.77 -12.59
CA VAL A 73 0.75 -22.40 -11.20
C VAL A 73 1.10 -23.56 -10.27
N LYS A 74 0.73 -24.80 -10.64
CA LYS A 74 1.11 -26.01 -9.92
C LYS A 74 2.62 -26.16 -9.80
N ALA A 75 3.36 -25.96 -10.89
CA ALA A 75 4.83 -26.04 -10.85
C ALA A 75 5.44 -25.04 -9.84
N LEU A 76 4.94 -23.80 -9.82
CA LEU A 76 5.35 -22.81 -8.81
C LEU A 76 4.94 -23.25 -7.38
N ALA A 77 3.71 -23.71 -7.19
CA ALA A 77 3.23 -24.20 -5.90
C ALA A 77 4.05 -25.39 -5.37
N ASP A 78 4.51 -26.28 -6.26
CA ASP A 78 5.35 -27.42 -5.90
C ASP A 78 6.73 -26.97 -5.38
N ILE A 79 7.31 -25.94 -5.98
CA ILE A 79 8.60 -25.35 -5.56
C ILE A 79 8.46 -24.62 -4.22
N PHE A 80 7.32 -23.96 -3.99
CA PHE A 80 7.09 -23.15 -2.81
C PHE A 80 6.68 -23.95 -1.57
N ARG A 81 6.08 -25.13 -1.78
CA ARG A 81 5.56 -25.98 -0.71
C ARG A 81 6.61 -26.40 0.34
N PRO A 82 7.85 -26.81 0.00
CA PRO A 82 8.88 -27.12 0.99
C PRO A 82 9.25 -25.94 1.90
N TYR A 83 9.00 -24.71 1.45
CA TYR A 83 9.29 -23.48 2.20
C TYR A 83 8.08 -22.97 3.01
N GLY A 84 6.98 -23.72 3.03
CA GLY A 84 5.77 -23.36 3.76
C GLY A 84 4.95 -22.24 3.12
N ILE A 85 5.18 -21.95 1.83
CA ILE A 85 4.50 -20.87 1.11
C ILE A 85 3.34 -21.43 0.30
N LYS A 86 2.11 -20.98 0.60
CA LYS A 86 0.92 -21.29 -0.19
C LYS A 86 0.80 -20.35 -1.38
N VAL A 87 0.30 -20.88 -2.49
CA VAL A 87 -0.04 -20.08 -3.68
C VAL A 87 -1.51 -19.67 -3.64
N TYR A 88 -1.76 -18.42 -4.00
CA TYR A 88 -3.07 -17.80 -4.17
C TYR A 88 -3.15 -17.21 -5.59
N LEU A 89 -4.37 -17.04 -6.10
CA LEU A 89 -4.62 -16.40 -7.39
C LEU A 89 -5.62 -15.25 -7.25
N THR A 90 -5.61 -14.33 -8.19
CA THR A 90 -6.67 -13.34 -8.30
C THR A 90 -7.88 -13.94 -9.01
N ALA A 91 -9.06 -13.86 -8.39
CA ALA A 91 -10.29 -14.33 -9.00
C ALA A 91 -10.96 -13.17 -9.75
N ARG A 92 -10.95 -13.24 -11.08
CA ARG A 92 -11.75 -12.33 -11.90
C ARG A 92 -13.23 -12.70 -11.75
N PHE A 93 -14.03 -11.81 -11.18
CA PHE A 93 -15.41 -12.10 -10.80
C PHE A 93 -16.29 -12.56 -11.98
N SER A 94 -16.05 -12.02 -13.17
CA SER A 94 -16.74 -12.36 -14.42
C SER A 94 -16.26 -13.63 -15.13
N SER A 95 -15.33 -14.40 -14.53
CA SER A 95 -14.81 -15.64 -15.14
C SER A 95 -15.88 -16.66 -15.58
N PRO A 96 -17.04 -16.82 -14.89
CA PRO A 96 -18.11 -17.70 -15.38
C PRO A 96 -18.63 -17.31 -16.77
N ILE A 97 -18.63 -16.02 -17.11
CA ILE A 97 -19.00 -15.54 -18.45
C ILE A 97 -17.87 -15.84 -19.44
N GLU A 98 -16.66 -15.40 -19.12
CA GLU A 98 -15.52 -15.40 -20.04
C GLU A 98 -15.00 -16.80 -20.36
N LEU A 99 -15.02 -17.71 -19.38
CA LEU A 99 -14.51 -19.08 -19.52
C LEU A 99 -15.61 -20.13 -19.48
N GLY A 100 -16.70 -19.87 -18.75
CA GLY A 100 -17.82 -20.80 -18.60
C GLY A 100 -18.90 -20.65 -19.67
N GLY A 101 -18.92 -19.55 -20.43
CA GLY A 101 -19.97 -19.26 -21.41
C GLY A 101 -21.33 -18.96 -20.78
N LEU A 102 -21.38 -18.69 -19.46
CA LEU A 102 -22.62 -18.28 -18.80
C LEU A 102 -23.02 -16.87 -19.25
N LYS A 103 -24.32 -16.58 -19.19
CA LYS A 103 -24.85 -15.24 -19.53
C LYS A 103 -24.72 -14.23 -18.39
N THR A 104 -24.29 -14.66 -17.21
CA THR A 104 -24.24 -13.85 -15.99
C THR A 104 -23.09 -14.30 -15.09
N ALA A 105 -22.68 -13.42 -14.18
CA ALA A 105 -21.83 -13.73 -13.04
C ALA A 105 -22.48 -13.29 -11.71
N ASP A 106 -23.82 -13.22 -11.66
CA ASP A 106 -24.57 -12.97 -10.42
C ASP A 106 -24.23 -14.06 -9.38
N PRO A 107 -23.66 -13.71 -8.22
CA PRO A 107 -23.25 -14.68 -7.20
C PRO A 107 -24.43 -15.47 -6.59
N LEU A 108 -25.67 -15.02 -6.78
CA LEU A 108 -26.85 -15.76 -6.32
C LEU A 108 -27.40 -16.74 -7.37
N ASN A 109 -26.91 -16.70 -8.61
CA ASN A 109 -27.30 -17.64 -9.65
C ASN A 109 -26.67 -19.03 -9.42
N GLU A 110 -27.48 -20.10 -9.49
CA GLU A 110 -27.03 -21.46 -9.18
C GLU A 110 -25.97 -22.00 -10.17
N ASP A 111 -26.05 -21.65 -11.46
CA ASP A 111 -25.05 -22.07 -12.44
C ASP A 111 -23.70 -21.38 -12.18
N VAL A 112 -23.72 -20.11 -11.73
CA VAL A 112 -22.51 -19.37 -11.34
C VAL A 112 -21.85 -20.01 -10.11
N LYS A 113 -22.65 -20.36 -9.09
CA LYS A 113 -22.15 -21.06 -7.90
C LYS A 113 -21.54 -22.41 -8.26
N LEU A 114 -22.23 -23.19 -9.11
CA LEU A 114 -21.74 -24.47 -9.59
C LEU A 114 -20.45 -24.33 -10.41
N TRP A 115 -20.35 -23.31 -11.25
CA TRP A 115 -19.15 -23.03 -12.03
C TRP A 115 -17.94 -22.78 -11.11
N TRP A 116 -18.09 -21.90 -10.11
CA TRP A 116 -17.01 -21.62 -9.16
C TRP A 116 -16.64 -22.84 -8.32
N LYS A 117 -17.62 -23.61 -7.86
CA LYS A 117 -17.37 -24.88 -7.17
C LYS A 117 -16.53 -25.83 -8.02
N ASN A 118 -16.95 -26.10 -9.26
CA ASN A 118 -16.23 -26.99 -10.16
C ASN A 118 -14.82 -26.48 -10.47
N LYS A 119 -14.65 -25.16 -10.65
CA LYS A 119 -13.33 -24.55 -10.88
C LYS A 119 -12.43 -24.69 -9.66
N VAL A 120 -12.96 -24.51 -8.46
CA VAL A 120 -12.21 -24.74 -7.21
C VAL A 120 -11.82 -26.21 -7.08
N ASP A 121 -12.72 -27.14 -7.35
CA ASP A 121 -12.44 -28.59 -7.33
C ASP A 121 -11.28 -28.96 -8.28
N GLU A 122 -11.26 -28.37 -9.49
CA GLU A 122 -10.17 -28.52 -10.47
C GLU A 122 -8.84 -27.97 -9.94
N ILE A 123 -8.86 -26.76 -9.35
CA ILE A 123 -7.65 -26.14 -8.77
C ILE A 123 -7.09 -27.02 -7.65
N TYR A 124 -7.92 -27.50 -6.72
CA TYR A 124 -7.45 -28.32 -5.61
C TYR A 124 -7.02 -29.73 -6.03
N LYS A 125 -7.58 -30.26 -7.13
CA LYS A 125 -7.08 -31.51 -7.73
C LYS A 125 -5.64 -31.35 -8.23
N LEU A 126 -5.30 -30.21 -8.82
CA LEU A 126 -3.95 -29.92 -9.30
C LEU A 126 -3.00 -29.43 -8.18
N ILE A 127 -3.53 -28.65 -7.23
CA ILE A 127 -2.78 -27.95 -6.18
C ILE A 127 -3.47 -28.20 -4.83
N PRO A 128 -3.24 -29.36 -4.17
CA PRO A 128 -3.98 -29.76 -2.97
C PRO A 128 -3.86 -28.80 -1.78
N ASN A 129 -2.81 -27.98 -1.74
CA ASN A 129 -2.57 -26.98 -0.69
C ASN A 129 -2.79 -25.53 -1.17
N PHE A 130 -3.60 -25.33 -2.22
CA PHE A 130 -3.96 -23.99 -2.71
C PHE A 130 -4.54 -23.13 -1.58
N GLY A 131 -4.12 -21.87 -1.54
CA GLY A 131 -4.45 -20.95 -0.46
C GLY A 131 -5.84 -20.34 -0.57
N GLY A 132 -6.31 -20.09 -1.79
CA GLY A 132 -7.57 -19.40 -2.07
C GLY A 132 -7.39 -18.17 -2.97
N PHE A 133 -8.30 -17.21 -2.87
CA PHE A 133 -8.40 -16.11 -3.83
C PHE A 133 -8.16 -14.74 -3.22
N LEU A 134 -7.55 -13.85 -4.00
CA LEU A 134 -7.58 -12.40 -3.81
C LEU A 134 -8.60 -11.79 -4.79
N VAL A 135 -9.40 -10.83 -4.35
CA VAL A 135 -10.46 -10.23 -5.19
C VAL A 135 -10.43 -8.70 -5.14
N LYS A 136 -10.31 -8.06 -6.30
CA LYS A 136 -10.67 -6.66 -6.53
C LYS A 136 -11.97 -6.65 -7.35
N ALA A 137 -13.06 -6.16 -6.78
CA ALA A 137 -14.38 -6.17 -7.40
C ALA A 137 -15.04 -4.79 -7.26
N ASN A 138 -15.79 -4.37 -8.28
CA ASN A 138 -16.50 -3.07 -8.33
C ASN A 138 -15.59 -1.86 -8.05
N SER A 139 -14.35 -1.91 -8.50
CA SER A 139 -13.35 -0.87 -8.29
C SER A 139 -12.57 -0.65 -9.58
N GLU A 140 -12.48 0.60 -10.04
CA GLU A 140 -11.70 1.00 -11.23
C GLU A 140 -12.03 0.17 -12.48
N GLY A 141 -13.33 -0.08 -12.70
CA GLY A 141 -13.82 -0.84 -13.85
C GLY A 141 -13.72 -2.37 -13.71
N GLN A 142 -13.20 -2.89 -12.60
CA GLN A 142 -13.20 -4.33 -12.35
C GLN A 142 -14.61 -4.86 -12.06
N PRO A 143 -15.01 -6.01 -12.65
CA PRO A 143 -16.33 -6.59 -12.47
C PRO A 143 -16.54 -7.05 -11.02
N GLY A 144 -17.79 -7.03 -10.56
CA GLY A 144 -18.12 -7.46 -9.22
C GLY A 144 -19.62 -7.57 -8.94
N PRO A 145 -20.00 -7.99 -7.72
CA PRO A 145 -21.39 -8.26 -7.34
C PRO A 145 -22.35 -7.09 -7.57
N GLN A 146 -21.91 -5.83 -7.43
CA GLN A 146 -22.79 -4.67 -7.60
C GLN A 146 -23.29 -4.51 -9.05
N ASN A 147 -22.58 -5.08 -10.05
CA ASN A 147 -23.06 -5.12 -11.43
C ASN A 147 -24.37 -5.93 -11.60
N TYR A 148 -24.69 -6.76 -10.59
CA TYR A 148 -25.88 -7.61 -10.55
C TYR A 148 -26.83 -7.21 -9.41
N GLY A 149 -26.67 -6.01 -8.82
CA GLY A 149 -27.47 -5.55 -7.69
C GLY A 149 -27.25 -6.36 -6.40
N ARG A 150 -26.05 -6.94 -6.22
CA ARG A 150 -25.67 -7.73 -5.05
C ARG A 150 -24.64 -7.00 -4.18
N SER A 151 -24.55 -7.41 -2.92
CA SER A 151 -23.57 -6.86 -1.98
C SER A 151 -22.19 -7.52 -2.13
N HIS A 152 -21.16 -6.88 -1.60
CA HIS A 152 -19.84 -7.50 -1.48
C HIS A 152 -19.87 -8.79 -0.65
N ALA A 153 -20.74 -8.89 0.37
CA ALA A 153 -20.92 -10.11 1.14
C ALA A 153 -21.45 -11.26 0.28
N ASP A 154 -22.43 -11.01 -0.60
CA ASP A 154 -22.96 -12.04 -1.50
C ASP A 154 -21.85 -12.60 -2.42
N GLY A 155 -21.07 -11.70 -3.03
CA GLY A 155 -19.96 -12.07 -3.91
C GLY A 155 -18.85 -12.82 -3.18
N ALA A 156 -18.43 -12.32 -2.01
CA ALA A 156 -17.38 -12.94 -1.21
C ALA A 156 -17.81 -14.31 -0.69
N ASN A 157 -19.04 -14.43 -0.18
CA ASN A 157 -19.55 -15.67 0.41
C ASN A 157 -19.74 -16.77 -0.63
N MET A 158 -20.10 -16.44 -1.88
CA MET A 158 -20.18 -17.44 -2.96
C MET A 158 -18.81 -18.08 -3.23
N LEU A 159 -17.73 -17.28 -3.31
CA LEU A 159 -16.37 -17.80 -3.46
C LEU A 159 -15.91 -18.56 -2.21
N ALA A 160 -16.27 -18.06 -1.04
CA ALA A 160 -15.95 -18.67 0.24
C ALA A 160 -16.58 -20.06 0.39
N ASP A 161 -17.82 -20.23 -0.09
CA ASP A 161 -18.53 -21.50 -0.12
C ASP A 161 -17.86 -22.51 -1.05
N ALA A 162 -17.43 -22.08 -2.24
CA ALA A 162 -16.67 -22.93 -3.16
C ALA A 162 -15.36 -23.44 -2.53
N LEU A 163 -14.70 -22.63 -1.69
CA LEU A 163 -13.43 -22.98 -1.01
C LEU A 163 -13.61 -23.76 0.31
N SER A 164 -14.83 -23.84 0.85
CA SER A 164 -15.08 -24.29 2.23
C SER A 164 -14.61 -25.72 2.54
N GLY A 165 -14.69 -26.64 1.56
CA GLY A 165 -14.22 -28.02 1.71
C GLY A 165 -12.69 -28.20 1.76
N TYR A 166 -11.93 -27.13 1.51
CA TYR A 166 -10.48 -27.20 1.30
C TYR A 166 -9.66 -26.31 2.25
N ASN A 167 -10.31 -25.70 3.24
CA ASN A 167 -9.69 -24.68 4.12
C ASN A 167 -9.08 -23.50 3.36
N GLY A 168 -9.58 -23.22 2.15
CA GLY A 168 -9.21 -22.04 1.36
C GLY A 168 -9.88 -20.77 1.90
N VAL A 169 -9.29 -19.63 1.59
CA VAL A 169 -9.77 -18.31 2.06
C VAL A 169 -10.01 -17.35 0.90
N VAL A 170 -10.88 -16.36 1.14
CA VAL A 170 -11.10 -15.23 0.23
C VAL A 170 -10.53 -13.98 0.89
N MET A 171 -9.54 -13.36 0.26
CA MET A 171 -9.05 -12.03 0.60
C MET A 171 -9.80 -11.03 -0.28
N TRP A 172 -10.84 -10.41 0.25
CA TRP A 172 -11.69 -9.48 -0.47
C TRP A 172 -11.25 -8.05 -0.21
N ARG A 173 -10.76 -7.34 -1.24
CA ARG A 173 -10.20 -5.98 -1.05
C ARG A 173 -11.31 -4.96 -0.79
N ALA A 174 -11.10 -4.14 0.24
CA ALA A 174 -11.96 -3.00 0.58
C ALA A 174 -11.66 -1.73 -0.22
N PHE A 175 -10.71 -1.79 -1.17
CA PHE A 175 -10.35 -0.68 -2.05
C PHE A 175 -11.44 -0.45 -3.12
N VAL A 176 -12.57 0.12 -2.69
CA VAL A 176 -13.77 0.38 -3.48
C VAL A 176 -14.16 1.84 -3.32
N TYR A 177 -14.37 2.52 -4.44
CA TYR A 177 -14.82 3.89 -4.51
C TYR A 177 -15.38 4.19 -5.92
N SER A 178 -16.41 5.01 -5.99
CA SER A 178 -17.14 5.38 -7.20
C SER A 178 -17.23 6.90 -7.36
N ASN A 179 -17.06 7.38 -8.59
CA ASN A 179 -17.31 8.78 -8.95
C ASN A 179 -18.80 9.11 -9.04
N GLU A 180 -19.68 8.10 -9.08
CA GLU A 180 -21.13 8.30 -9.00
C GLU A 180 -21.55 8.69 -7.58
N ASN A 181 -20.74 8.32 -6.58
CA ASN A 181 -20.91 8.77 -5.20
C ASN A 181 -20.23 10.14 -5.03
N GLN A 182 -21.05 11.16 -4.76
CA GLN A 182 -20.57 12.54 -4.57
C GLN A 182 -19.94 12.79 -3.19
N ASP A 183 -19.97 11.80 -2.29
CA ASP A 183 -19.32 11.88 -0.98
C ASP A 183 -17.79 11.84 -1.11
N ASP A 184 -17.10 12.31 -0.08
CA ASP A 184 -15.63 12.31 -0.01
C ASP A 184 -15.07 10.90 -0.25
N ARG A 185 -14.10 10.75 -1.17
CA ARG A 185 -13.47 9.45 -1.49
C ARG A 185 -12.97 8.75 -0.23
N ALA A 186 -12.42 9.48 0.75
CA ALA A 186 -11.91 8.91 1.99
C ALA A 186 -12.99 8.20 2.82
N LYS A 187 -14.27 8.47 2.58
CA LYS A 187 -15.40 7.86 3.30
C LYS A 187 -15.91 6.57 2.68
N GLN A 188 -15.70 6.39 1.38
CA GLN A 188 -16.51 5.45 0.60
C GLN A 188 -16.27 3.99 1.01
N ALA A 189 -15.02 3.56 1.17
CA ALA A 189 -14.72 2.19 1.60
C ALA A 189 -15.34 1.85 2.97
N TYR A 190 -15.32 2.77 3.93
CA TYR A 190 -15.98 2.57 5.21
C TYR A 190 -17.50 2.43 5.04
N THR A 191 -18.13 3.33 4.28
CA THR A 191 -19.58 3.33 4.03
C THR A 191 -20.05 2.06 3.32
N GLU A 192 -19.23 1.51 2.42
CA GLU A 192 -19.55 0.27 1.71
C GLU A 192 -19.44 -0.98 2.59
N PHE A 193 -18.40 -1.07 3.42
CA PHE A 193 -18.07 -2.31 4.14
C PHE A 193 -18.58 -2.37 5.57
N GLN A 194 -18.64 -1.26 6.30
CA GLN A 194 -19.06 -1.27 7.70
C GLN A 194 -20.49 -1.83 7.90
N PRO A 195 -21.49 -1.51 7.05
CA PRO A 195 -22.83 -2.11 7.15
C PRO A 195 -22.90 -3.61 6.83
N LEU A 196 -21.80 -4.20 6.36
CA LEU A 196 -21.66 -5.62 6.06
C LEU A 196 -20.97 -6.41 7.17
N ASP A 197 -20.57 -5.77 8.27
CA ASP A 197 -19.94 -6.45 9.40
C ASP A 197 -20.80 -7.60 9.94
N GLY A 198 -20.22 -8.79 10.03
CA GLY A 198 -20.88 -10.02 10.46
C GLY A 198 -21.72 -10.72 9.39
N LYS A 199 -21.71 -10.23 8.14
CA LYS A 199 -22.38 -10.91 7.00
C LYS A 199 -21.43 -11.77 6.17
N PHE A 200 -20.12 -11.66 6.39
CA PHE A 200 -19.11 -12.46 5.70
C PHE A 200 -18.89 -13.81 6.39
N LYS A 201 -18.56 -14.85 5.63
CA LYS A 201 -18.21 -16.18 6.20
C LYS A 201 -16.83 -16.19 6.86
N ASP A 202 -16.60 -17.15 7.75
CA ASP A 202 -15.38 -17.30 8.56
C ASP A 202 -14.07 -17.54 7.78
N ASN A 203 -14.15 -17.81 6.48
CA ASN A 203 -12.99 -17.91 5.58
C ASN A 203 -12.87 -16.72 4.62
N VAL A 204 -13.57 -15.62 4.89
CA VAL A 204 -13.39 -14.33 4.20
C VAL A 204 -12.61 -13.38 5.10
N PHE A 205 -11.60 -12.72 4.54
CA PHE A 205 -10.95 -11.55 5.10
C PHE A 205 -11.32 -10.33 4.29
N ILE A 206 -11.58 -9.21 4.96
CA ILE A 206 -11.66 -7.92 4.29
C ILE A 206 -10.27 -7.30 4.31
N GLN A 207 -9.63 -7.26 3.14
CA GLN A 207 -8.27 -6.74 2.96
C GLN A 207 -8.32 -5.22 2.76
N VAL A 208 -7.84 -4.46 3.74
CA VAL A 208 -7.96 -3.00 3.85
C VAL A 208 -6.57 -2.37 3.73
N LYS A 209 -6.41 -1.36 2.87
CA LYS A 209 -5.18 -0.56 2.79
C LYS A 209 -4.92 0.15 4.12
N ASN A 210 -3.66 0.50 4.39
CA ASN A 210 -3.29 1.19 5.62
C ASN A 210 -3.96 2.57 5.82
N GLY A 211 -4.37 3.22 4.74
CA GLY A 211 -5.11 4.48 4.73
C GLY A 211 -6.32 4.43 3.80
N ALA A 212 -7.15 5.47 3.84
CA ALA A 212 -8.45 5.52 3.18
C ALA A 212 -8.41 6.02 1.72
N ILE A 213 -7.25 6.44 1.21
CA ILE A 213 -7.09 6.87 -0.19
C ILE A 213 -6.32 5.83 -0.98
N ASP A 214 -4.98 5.89 -1.01
CA ASP A 214 -4.19 5.07 -1.91
C ASP A 214 -2.69 5.17 -1.63
N PHE A 215 -2.24 4.53 -0.55
CA PHE A 215 -0.82 4.34 -0.25
C PHE A 215 0.05 5.61 -0.32
N GLN A 216 -0.53 6.77 -0.01
CA GLN A 216 0.17 8.04 -0.09
C GLN A 216 1.35 8.07 0.90
N PRO A 217 2.37 8.93 0.71
CA PRO A 217 3.55 8.96 1.58
C PRO A 217 3.23 9.04 3.08
N ARG A 218 2.10 9.66 3.40
CA ARG A 218 1.45 9.59 4.71
C ARG A 218 -0.06 9.67 4.57
N GLU A 219 -0.76 8.78 5.28
CA GLU A 219 -2.21 8.84 5.50
C GLU A 219 -2.49 8.59 6.99
N PRO A 220 -3.62 9.10 7.55
CA PRO A 220 -4.16 8.53 8.78
C PRO A 220 -4.56 7.07 8.56
N PHE A 221 -4.60 6.27 9.63
CA PHE A 221 -5.00 4.87 9.53
C PHE A 221 -6.43 4.75 8.99
N HIS A 222 -6.71 3.72 8.20
CA HIS A 222 -8.06 3.54 7.63
C HIS A 222 -9.12 3.33 8.73
N PRO A 223 -10.25 4.06 8.73
CA PRO A 223 -11.26 3.97 9.79
C PRO A 223 -12.01 2.63 9.88
N LEU A 224 -11.78 1.69 8.96
CA LEU A 224 -12.35 0.33 9.07
C LEU A 224 -11.67 -0.45 10.20
N PHE A 225 -10.39 -0.15 10.50
CA PHE A 225 -9.70 -0.79 11.61
C PHE A 225 -10.36 -0.41 12.94
N GLY A 226 -10.98 -1.40 13.58
CA GLY A 226 -11.77 -1.26 14.80
C GLY A 226 -13.29 -1.17 14.56
N ALA A 227 -13.76 -0.94 13.32
CA ALA A 227 -15.17 -0.72 13.02
C ALA A 227 -15.95 -1.97 12.58
N MET A 228 -15.26 -3.11 12.41
CA MET A 228 -15.84 -4.38 11.95
C MET A 228 -15.52 -5.55 12.91
N PRO A 229 -15.95 -5.52 14.17
CA PRO A 229 -15.57 -6.52 15.18
C PRO A 229 -16.08 -7.94 14.91
N LYS A 230 -17.01 -8.13 13.97
CA LYS A 230 -17.54 -9.46 13.61
C LYS A 230 -16.92 -10.03 12.34
N THR A 231 -15.98 -9.31 11.71
CA THR A 231 -15.37 -9.68 10.43
C THR A 231 -13.86 -9.51 10.51
N PRO A 232 -13.05 -10.55 10.26
CA PRO A 232 -11.61 -10.41 10.34
C PRO A 232 -11.10 -9.47 9.24
N LEU A 233 -10.42 -8.42 9.67
CA LEU A 233 -9.73 -7.49 8.78
C LEU A 233 -8.29 -7.95 8.52
N MET A 234 -7.82 -7.73 7.31
CA MET A 234 -6.46 -8.00 6.87
C MET A 234 -5.83 -6.71 6.36
N MET A 235 -4.63 -6.38 6.83
CA MET A 235 -3.91 -5.18 6.36
C MET A 235 -3.38 -5.40 4.93
N GLU A 236 -3.40 -4.35 4.10
CA GLU A 236 -2.65 -4.25 2.85
C GLU A 236 -1.69 -3.06 2.94
N PHE A 237 -0.39 -3.35 2.89
CA PHE A 237 0.66 -2.35 2.70
C PHE A 237 1.18 -2.39 1.28
N GLN A 238 1.73 -1.27 0.81
CA GLN A 238 2.50 -1.23 -0.42
C GLN A 238 4.00 -1.31 -0.11
N ILE A 239 4.69 -2.30 -0.69
CA ILE A 239 6.16 -2.38 -0.62
C ILE A 239 6.76 -1.72 -1.86
N THR A 240 6.13 -1.91 -3.03
CA THR A 240 6.51 -1.17 -4.24
C THR A 240 6.22 0.32 -4.05
N GLN A 241 7.15 1.17 -4.48
CA GLN A 241 7.15 2.59 -4.12
C GLN A 241 6.37 3.45 -5.13
N GLU A 242 5.13 3.07 -5.45
CA GLU A 242 4.32 3.78 -6.46
C GLU A 242 4.27 5.29 -6.22
N TYR A 243 3.99 5.70 -4.98
CA TYR A 243 3.86 7.09 -4.55
C TYR A 243 5.08 7.63 -3.79
N LEU A 244 6.15 6.83 -3.71
CA LEU A 244 7.35 7.13 -2.93
C LEU A 244 8.58 7.19 -3.82
N GLY A 245 8.40 7.68 -5.05
CA GLY A 245 9.49 7.92 -6.00
C GLY A 245 9.99 6.66 -6.72
N GLN A 246 9.18 5.60 -6.76
CA GLN A 246 9.37 4.43 -7.62
C GLN A 246 10.74 3.78 -7.40
N GLY A 247 11.43 3.37 -8.46
CA GLY A 247 12.73 2.69 -8.39
C GLY A 247 13.94 3.60 -8.15
N THR A 248 13.75 4.92 -8.02
CA THR A 248 14.89 5.88 -7.98
C THR A 248 15.10 6.53 -6.63
N GLN A 249 14.20 6.31 -5.67
CA GLN A 249 14.16 7.07 -4.43
C GLN A 249 14.31 6.14 -3.21
N LEU A 250 15.16 6.53 -2.26
CA LEU A 250 15.33 5.82 -1.02
C LEU A 250 14.22 6.25 -0.06
N ALA A 251 13.32 5.31 0.26
CA ALA A 251 12.26 5.47 1.25
C ALA A 251 12.10 4.16 2.05
N TYR A 252 12.70 4.11 3.23
CA TYR A 252 12.57 2.98 4.16
C TYR A 252 11.19 2.98 4.81
N LEU A 253 10.42 1.90 4.64
CA LEU A 253 8.99 1.87 4.92
C LEU A 253 8.62 1.46 6.35
N SER A 254 9.58 0.97 7.16
CA SER A 254 9.28 0.57 8.55
C SER A 254 8.61 1.69 9.36
N PRO A 255 9.09 2.95 9.33
CA PRO A 255 8.41 4.05 10.02
C PRO A 255 6.96 4.28 9.55
N LEU A 256 6.64 4.02 8.28
CA LEU A 256 5.27 4.13 7.76
C LEU A 256 4.39 3.00 8.32
N TYR A 257 4.88 1.77 8.28
CA TYR A 257 4.15 0.61 8.78
C TYR A 257 3.92 0.71 10.29
N LYS A 258 4.95 1.08 11.06
CA LYS A 258 4.84 1.32 12.51
C LYS A 258 3.87 2.44 12.85
N GLU A 259 3.91 3.57 12.13
CA GLU A 259 2.96 4.67 12.32
C GLU A 259 1.50 4.21 12.18
N CYS A 260 1.21 3.30 11.25
CA CYS A 260 -0.12 2.72 11.09
C CYS A 260 -0.44 1.67 12.18
N LEU A 261 0.44 0.68 12.36
CA LEU A 261 0.24 -0.45 13.28
C LEU A 261 0.07 0.03 14.74
N ASP A 262 0.79 1.07 15.15
CA ASP A 262 0.75 1.64 16.50
C ASP A 262 -0.35 2.70 16.68
N SER A 263 -1.16 2.96 15.65
CA SER A 263 -2.30 3.86 15.78
C SER A 263 -3.36 3.24 16.67
N ASP A 264 -3.69 3.91 17.77
CA ASP A 264 -4.77 3.50 18.67
C ASP A 264 -6.12 3.88 18.05
N THR A 265 -6.95 2.88 17.78
CA THR A 265 -8.29 3.06 17.20
C THR A 265 -9.31 3.48 18.24
N TYR A 266 -9.03 3.26 19.54
CA TYR A 266 -9.97 3.41 20.66
C TYR A 266 -11.23 2.51 20.58
N ALA A 267 -11.26 1.51 19.69
CA ALA A 267 -12.45 0.70 19.45
C ALA A 267 -13.01 -0.01 20.69
N LYS A 268 -12.13 -0.43 21.61
CA LYS A 268 -12.46 -0.96 22.93
C LYS A 268 -11.77 -0.14 24.04
N GLY A 269 -11.73 1.18 23.85
CA GLY A 269 -10.98 2.10 24.69
C GLY A 269 -9.48 2.11 24.35
N LYS A 270 -8.70 2.84 25.16
CA LYS A 270 -7.26 3.01 24.97
C LYS A 270 -6.52 1.67 24.88
N GLY A 271 -5.58 1.56 23.95
CA GLY A 271 -4.78 0.36 23.70
C GLY A 271 -5.39 -0.58 22.65
N SER A 272 -6.35 -0.09 21.86
CA SER A 272 -6.99 -0.78 20.74
C SER A 272 -6.23 -0.51 19.44
N TYR A 273 -4.95 -0.87 19.41
CA TYR A 273 -4.08 -0.58 18.27
C TYR A 273 -4.54 -1.28 16.98
N VAL A 274 -4.26 -0.67 15.82
CA VAL A 274 -4.49 -1.29 14.50
C VAL A 274 -3.84 -2.67 14.44
N SER A 275 -2.64 -2.84 15.00
CA SER A 275 -1.98 -4.14 15.10
C SER A 275 -2.83 -5.21 15.80
N LYS A 276 -3.50 -4.86 16.90
CA LYS A 276 -4.40 -5.78 17.65
C LYS A 276 -5.69 -6.08 16.92
N VAL A 277 -6.14 -5.18 16.05
CA VAL A 277 -7.27 -5.45 15.15
C VAL A 277 -6.87 -6.53 14.15
N ILE A 278 -5.73 -6.35 13.47
CA ILE A 278 -5.34 -7.24 12.36
C ILE A 278 -4.70 -8.54 12.83
N ASP A 279 -4.10 -8.60 14.02
CA ASP A 279 -3.61 -9.85 14.62
C ASP A 279 -4.74 -10.69 15.23
N GLY A 280 -5.94 -10.11 15.34
CA GLY A 280 -7.17 -10.75 15.79
C GLY A 280 -7.37 -10.73 17.31
N SER A 281 -6.40 -10.28 18.10
CA SER A 281 -6.46 -10.30 19.56
C SER A 281 -7.49 -9.33 20.14
N LEU A 282 -7.83 -8.25 19.44
CA LEU A 282 -8.83 -7.29 19.93
C LEU A 282 -10.24 -7.89 19.97
N ASP A 283 -10.60 -8.70 18.97
CA ASP A 283 -11.94 -9.26 18.77
C ASP A 283 -12.00 -10.80 18.85
N ASN A 284 -10.90 -11.43 19.28
CA ASN A 284 -10.76 -12.89 19.40
C ASN A 284 -10.99 -13.64 18.07
N HIS A 285 -10.52 -13.07 16.96
CA HIS A 285 -10.56 -13.77 15.67
C HIS A 285 -9.55 -14.92 15.65
N ALA A 286 -10.01 -16.12 15.29
CA ALA A 286 -9.14 -17.29 15.15
C ALA A 286 -8.17 -17.20 13.96
N LYS A 287 -8.44 -16.27 13.03
CA LYS A 287 -7.63 -16.04 11.83
C LYS A 287 -7.32 -14.55 11.71
N SER A 288 -6.07 -14.28 11.33
CA SER A 288 -5.52 -12.95 11.09
C SER A 288 -4.69 -12.93 9.81
N GLY A 289 -4.46 -11.74 9.26
CA GLY A 289 -3.72 -11.59 8.01
C GLY A 289 -3.11 -10.22 7.80
N ILE A 290 -2.03 -10.21 7.01
CA ILE A 290 -1.38 -9.02 6.47
C ILE A 290 -0.81 -9.33 5.08
N ALA A 291 -0.96 -8.38 4.16
CA ALA A 291 -0.49 -8.45 2.79
C ALA A 291 0.41 -7.27 2.45
N GLY A 292 1.42 -7.53 1.61
CA GLY A 292 2.32 -6.53 1.06
C GLY A 292 2.33 -6.60 -0.46
N VAL A 293 2.06 -5.48 -1.14
CA VAL A 293 2.20 -5.40 -2.61
C VAL A 293 3.68 -5.46 -2.95
N ALA A 294 4.09 -6.54 -3.60
CA ALA A 294 5.49 -6.88 -3.83
C ALA A 294 6.23 -5.82 -4.65
N ASN A 295 7.51 -5.63 -4.36
CA ASN A 295 8.39 -4.67 -5.06
C ASN A 295 9.48 -5.36 -5.89
N ILE A 296 9.31 -6.64 -6.21
CA ILE A 296 10.32 -7.43 -6.88
C ILE A 296 10.05 -7.56 -8.38
N GLY A 297 11.09 -7.83 -9.14
CA GLY A 297 11.02 -8.22 -10.55
C GLY A 297 12.30 -8.92 -10.98
N THR A 298 12.57 -8.92 -12.27
CA THR A 298 13.69 -9.63 -12.90
C THR A 298 15.04 -8.93 -12.78
N ASP A 299 15.11 -7.70 -12.27
CA ASP A 299 16.37 -7.02 -11.99
C ASP A 299 17.27 -7.88 -11.09
N ARG A 300 18.59 -7.80 -11.27
CA ARG A 300 19.52 -8.72 -10.58
C ARG A 300 19.42 -8.66 -9.06
N ASN A 301 19.20 -7.47 -8.52
CA ASN A 301 19.01 -7.22 -7.08
C ASN A 301 17.55 -7.38 -6.63
N TRP A 302 16.67 -7.83 -7.52
CA TRP A 302 15.23 -8.02 -7.35
C TRP A 302 14.39 -6.76 -7.23
N THR A 303 14.87 -5.69 -6.62
CA THR A 303 14.03 -4.53 -6.23
C THR A 303 14.35 -3.23 -6.96
N GLY A 304 15.27 -3.24 -7.94
CA GLY A 304 15.71 -2.07 -8.69
C GLY A 304 16.60 -1.16 -7.83
N HIS A 305 16.00 -0.45 -6.87
CA HIS A 305 16.75 0.25 -5.82
C HIS A 305 17.21 -0.77 -4.75
N LEU A 306 18.50 -0.74 -4.36
CA LEU A 306 19.04 -1.72 -3.40
C LEU A 306 18.33 -1.68 -2.04
N PHE A 307 18.09 -0.48 -1.51
CA PHE A 307 17.30 -0.29 -0.28
C PHE A 307 15.83 -0.74 -0.41
N GLY A 308 15.31 -1.01 -1.61
CA GLY A 308 14.01 -1.66 -1.78
C GLY A 308 13.98 -3.05 -1.12
N GLN A 309 15.13 -3.73 -0.99
CA GLN A 309 15.24 -5.00 -0.27
C GLN A 309 14.93 -4.83 1.22
N SER A 310 15.32 -3.70 1.82
CA SER A 310 15.03 -3.41 3.23
C SER A 310 13.52 -3.30 3.49
N ASN A 311 12.74 -2.85 2.50
CA ASN A 311 11.29 -2.73 2.60
C ASN A 311 10.61 -4.11 2.51
N TRP A 312 11.09 -4.99 1.63
CA TRP A 312 10.63 -6.38 1.58
C TRP A 312 10.96 -7.11 2.89
N TYR A 313 12.18 -6.94 3.40
CA TYR A 313 12.60 -7.49 4.70
C TYR A 313 11.71 -6.99 5.84
N THR A 314 11.52 -5.67 5.94
CA THR A 314 10.66 -5.01 6.93
C THR A 314 9.26 -5.58 6.93
N PHE A 315 8.65 -5.74 5.76
CA PHE A 315 7.30 -6.29 5.65
C PHE A 315 7.23 -7.68 6.28
N GLY A 316 8.17 -8.58 5.98
CA GLY A 316 8.18 -9.92 6.57
C GLY A 316 8.39 -9.89 8.09
N ARG A 317 9.34 -9.08 8.58
CA ARG A 317 9.60 -8.93 10.02
C ARG A 317 8.38 -8.42 10.78
N LEU A 318 7.74 -7.35 10.31
CA LEU A 318 6.53 -6.80 10.96
C LEU A 318 5.29 -7.67 10.78
N ALA A 319 5.23 -8.46 9.70
CA ALA A 319 4.18 -9.45 9.52
C ALA A 319 4.33 -10.62 10.51
N TRP A 320 5.56 -10.95 10.91
CA TRP A 320 5.88 -11.96 11.92
C TRP A 320 5.63 -11.43 13.33
N ASP A 321 6.17 -10.25 13.63
CA ASP A 321 6.08 -9.59 14.92
C ASP A 321 5.93 -8.08 14.73
N HIS A 322 4.74 -7.57 15.01
CA HIS A 322 4.40 -6.15 14.82
C HIS A 322 4.97 -5.24 15.92
N GLU A 323 5.56 -5.80 16.98
CA GLU A 323 6.13 -5.04 18.10
C GLU A 323 7.58 -4.59 17.83
N LEU A 324 8.26 -5.18 16.84
CA LEU A 324 9.62 -4.81 16.45
C LEU A 324 9.72 -3.33 16.08
N SER A 325 10.79 -2.67 16.52
CA SER A 325 11.04 -1.28 16.18
C SER A 325 11.66 -1.14 14.79
N SER A 326 11.44 0.02 14.15
CA SER A 326 12.06 0.33 12.86
C SER A 326 13.59 0.31 12.88
N GLN A 327 14.18 0.59 14.04
CA GLN A 327 15.62 0.60 14.27
C GLN A 327 16.18 -0.82 14.34
N GLU A 328 15.55 -1.71 15.10
CA GLU A 328 15.97 -3.12 15.18
C GLU A 328 15.94 -3.79 13.81
N ILE A 329 14.87 -3.57 13.04
CA ILE A 329 14.74 -4.13 11.68
C ILE A 329 15.82 -3.57 10.73
N ALA A 330 16.15 -2.29 10.87
CA ALA A 330 17.20 -1.65 10.07
C ALA A 330 18.58 -2.23 10.42
N ASP A 331 18.92 -2.36 11.71
CA ASP A 331 20.17 -2.96 12.17
C ASP A 331 20.32 -4.42 11.67
N GLU A 332 19.28 -5.24 11.81
CA GLU A 332 19.25 -6.62 11.29
C GLU A 332 19.58 -6.66 9.79
N TRP A 333 18.88 -5.86 8.99
CA TRP A 333 19.07 -5.84 7.54
C TRP A 333 20.45 -5.32 7.13
N ILE A 334 20.93 -4.22 7.74
CA ILE A 334 22.24 -3.65 7.42
C ILE A 334 23.37 -4.64 7.69
N ARG A 335 23.30 -5.38 8.81
CA ARG A 335 24.28 -6.41 9.17
C ARG A 335 24.33 -7.56 8.17
N MET A 336 23.15 -7.95 7.65
CA MET A 336 23.03 -9.03 6.67
C MET A 336 23.42 -8.60 5.26
N THR A 337 23.26 -7.32 4.92
CA THR A 337 23.42 -6.82 3.55
C THR A 337 24.76 -6.10 3.30
N PHE A 338 25.29 -5.38 4.29
CA PHE A 338 26.45 -4.52 4.09
C PHE A 338 27.62 -4.85 5.02
N SER A 339 27.45 -4.69 6.34
CA SER A 339 28.58 -4.71 7.28
C SER A 339 28.12 -4.90 8.71
N ASN A 340 28.98 -5.50 9.53
CA ASN A 340 28.82 -5.58 10.99
C ASN A 340 29.63 -4.51 11.76
N GLU A 341 30.27 -3.59 11.05
CA GLU A 341 31.03 -2.49 11.63
C GLU A 341 30.08 -1.37 12.12
N ASN A 342 30.24 -0.95 13.37
CA ASN A 342 29.26 -0.10 14.06
C ASN A 342 29.06 1.28 13.42
N ASN A 343 30.13 1.95 12.96
CA ASN A 343 30.02 3.26 12.33
C ASN A 343 29.28 3.18 10.98
N THR A 344 29.53 2.13 10.20
CA THR A 344 28.81 1.84 8.96
C THR A 344 27.32 1.61 9.24
N ILE A 345 27.00 0.78 10.24
CA ILE A 345 25.61 0.51 10.62
C ILE A 345 24.89 1.81 11.01
N GLN A 346 25.45 2.57 11.96
CA GLN A 346 24.85 3.81 12.44
C GLN A 346 24.65 4.84 11.32
N THR A 347 25.58 4.90 10.37
CA THR A 347 25.50 5.81 9.22
C THR A 347 24.37 5.43 8.28
N ILE A 348 24.25 4.15 7.92
CA ILE A 348 23.18 3.66 7.02
C ILE A 348 21.82 3.73 7.70
N GLU A 349 21.75 3.35 8.99
CA GLU A 349 20.53 3.41 9.78
C GLU A 349 19.97 4.83 9.86
N LYS A 350 20.84 5.84 10.07
CA LYS A 350 20.44 7.25 10.05
C LYS A 350 19.83 7.67 8.71
N ILE A 351 20.38 7.20 7.58
CA ILE A 351 19.81 7.44 6.25
C ILE A 351 18.43 6.79 6.16
N MET A 352 18.32 5.50 6.53
CA MET A 352 17.08 4.74 6.45
C MET A 352 15.97 5.37 7.30
N LEU A 353 16.19 5.57 8.60
CA LEU A 353 15.15 6.04 9.52
C LEU A 353 14.60 7.43 9.17
N SER A 354 15.41 8.30 8.54
CA SER A 354 14.99 9.64 8.12
C SER A 354 14.37 9.69 6.71
N SER A 355 14.53 8.64 5.92
CA SER A 355 14.22 8.67 4.48
C SER A 355 12.75 8.83 4.15
N ARG A 356 11.85 8.12 4.84
CA ARG A 356 10.40 8.25 4.62
C ARG A 356 9.90 9.65 4.95
N GLU A 357 10.36 10.26 6.05
CA GLU A 357 9.95 11.63 6.39
C GLU A 357 10.52 12.66 5.42
N THR A 358 11.73 12.41 4.91
CA THR A 358 12.33 13.24 3.85
C THR A 358 11.45 13.26 2.61
N VAL A 359 10.97 12.09 2.17
CA VAL A 359 10.03 11.96 1.05
C VAL A 359 8.71 12.70 1.32
N VAL A 360 8.12 12.51 2.50
CA VAL A 360 6.92 13.24 2.91
C VAL A 360 7.15 14.76 2.83
N ASN A 361 8.29 15.24 3.32
CA ASN A 361 8.59 16.67 3.38
C ASN A 361 8.67 17.33 2.00
N TYR A 362 9.39 16.75 1.04
CA TYR A 362 9.48 17.35 -0.30
C TYR A 362 8.32 16.97 -1.22
N MET A 363 7.48 15.98 -0.89
CA MET A 363 6.30 15.66 -1.70
C MET A 363 5.02 16.26 -1.12
N THR A 364 4.65 15.88 0.10
CA THR A 364 3.29 15.97 0.66
C THR A 364 3.27 16.26 2.18
N PRO A 365 3.90 17.36 2.64
CA PRO A 365 3.96 17.67 4.08
C PRO A 365 2.61 18.08 4.66
N LEU A 366 2.52 18.10 6.00
CA LEU A 366 1.38 18.64 6.77
C LEU A 366 0.01 17.97 6.51
N GLY A 367 -0.02 16.79 5.88
CA GLY A 367 -1.25 16.08 5.53
C GLY A 367 -1.72 16.32 4.09
N LEU A 368 -0.94 17.05 3.27
CA LEU A 368 -1.11 17.01 1.82
C LEU A 368 -0.95 15.58 1.31
N HIS A 369 -1.53 15.31 0.15
CA HIS A 369 -1.55 14.01 -0.50
C HIS A 369 -2.05 14.17 -1.93
N HIS A 370 -1.84 13.14 -2.75
CA HIS A 370 -2.42 13.02 -4.08
C HIS A 370 -2.04 14.18 -5.06
N ILE A 371 -0.80 14.66 -4.96
CA ILE A 371 -0.26 15.77 -5.80
C ILE A 371 0.85 15.31 -6.76
N MET A 372 0.93 14.02 -7.04
CA MET A 372 1.75 13.38 -8.07
C MET A 372 1.08 13.42 -9.46
N GLY A 373 1.85 13.12 -10.51
CA GLY A 373 1.32 12.94 -11.87
C GLY A 373 0.18 11.92 -11.93
N TRP A 374 -0.98 12.31 -12.46
CA TRP A 374 -2.26 11.57 -12.40
C TRP A 374 -2.24 10.10 -12.82
N ASP A 375 -1.46 9.74 -13.85
CA ASP A 375 -1.50 8.39 -14.44
C ASP A 375 -0.30 7.54 -14.00
N HIS A 376 0.90 8.11 -14.14
CA HIS A 376 2.16 7.43 -13.87
C HIS A 376 2.66 7.59 -12.43
N HIS A 377 2.07 8.49 -11.64
CA HIS A 377 2.38 8.74 -10.21
C HIS A 377 3.81 9.19 -9.89
N TYR A 378 4.59 9.54 -10.92
CA TYR A 378 5.96 10.04 -10.77
C TYR A 378 6.03 11.56 -10.95
N GLY A 379 6.79 12.24 -10.09
CA GLY A 379 6.95 13.69 -10.16
C GLY A 379 5.74 14.53 -9.71
N PRO A 380 5.96 15.83 -9.41
CA PRO A 380 4.93 16.74 -8.93
C PRO A 380 3.89 17.08 -10.00
N SER A 381 2.63 17.08 -9.61
CA SER A 381 1.52 17.61 -10.40
C SER A 381 0.39 18.18 -9.53
N PRO A 382 0.68 19.13 -8.62
CA PRO A 382 -0.34 19.73 -7.76
C PRO A 382 -1.40 20.52 -8.52
N TRP A 383 -1.18 20.86 -9.80
CA TRP A 383 -2.12 21.56 -10.67
C TRP A 383 -3.13 20.68 -11.42
N THR A 384 -3.12 19.36 -11.24
CA THR A 384 -4.05 18.46 -11.94
C THR A 384 -5.50 18.75 -11.53
N LYS A 385 -6.33 19.18 -12.48
CA LYS A 385 -7.76 19.54 -12.26
C LYS A 385 -8.76 19.05 -13.31
N ASP A 386 -8.27 18.72 -14.52
CA ASP A 386 -9.13 18.38 -15.67
C ASP A 386 -8.97 16.90 -16.06
N LYS A 387 -9.51 16.00 -15.22
CA LYS A 387 -9.49 14.54 -15.44
C LYS A 387 -10.91 13.96 -15.40
N PRO A 388 -11.13 12.72 -15.94
CA PRO A 388 -12.46 12.14 -16.03
C PRO A 388 -13.21 12.03 -14.70
N ARG A 389 -12.49 11.97 -13.59
CA ARG A 389 -13.06 11.94 -12.24
C ARG A 389 -12.35 12.97 -11.35
N ALA A 390 -13.13 13.74 -10.59
CA ALA A 390 -12.58 14.75 -9.68
C ALA A 390 -11.70 14.11 -8.59
N ASP A 391 -12.10 12.95 -8.07
CA ASP A 391 -11.37 12.19 -7.05
C ASP A 391 -10.06 11.54 -7.55
N TRP A 392 -9.70 11.76 -8.82
CA TRP A 392 -8.38 11.46 -9.36
C TRP A 392 -7.54 12.73 -9.63
N THR A 393 -8.05 13.92 -9.34
CA THR A 393 -7.32 15.18 -9.52
C THR A 393 -6.61 15.60 -8.25
N SER A 394 -5.52 16.34 -8.33
CA SER A 394 -4.84 16.86 -7.14
C SER A 394 -5.64 17.96 -6.44
N VAL A 395 -6.27 18.84 -7.22
CA VAL A 395 -7.05 19.98 -6.68
C VAL A 395 -8.25 19.56 -5.85
N TYR A 396 -8.78 18.36 -6.08
CA TYR A 396 -9.83 17.78 -5.24
C TYR A 396 -9.39 17.63 -3.78
N TYR A 397 -8.13 17.24 -3.57
CA TYR A 397 -7.60 16.92 -2.25
C TYR A 397 -7.09 18.16 -1.52
N HIS A 398 -6.20 18.92 -2.14
CA HIS A 398 -5.57 20.04 -1.44
C HIS A 398 -6.47 21.29 -1.37
N LYS A 399 -7.45 21.46 -2.27
CA LYS A 399 -8.43 22.57 -2.27
C LYS A 399 -7.80 23.96 -2.02
N ALA A 400 -6.66 24.21 -2.66
CA ALA A 400 -5.93 25.47 -2.47
C ALA A 400 -6.65 26.60 -3.21
N ASP A 401 -6.84 27.73 -2.52
CA ASP A 401 -7.41 28.95 -3.07
C ASP A 401 -6.79 30.20 -2.37
N SER A 402 -7.31 31.39 -2.66
CA SER A 402 -6.80 32.62 -2.06
C SER A 402 -7.01 32.72 -0.54
N LEU A 403 -7.96 31.95 0.01
CA LEU A 403 -8.27 31.95 1.43
C LEU A 403 -7.36 30.97 2.17
N GLY A 404 -7.11 29.78 1.60
CA GLY A 404 -6.36 28.75 2.31
C GLY A 404 -6.07 27.47 1.52
N ILE A 405 -5.76 26.41 2.26
CA ILE A 405 -5.46 25.07 1.74
C ILE A 405 -5.91 23.99 2.74
N GLY A 406 -6.20 22.80 2.24
CA GLY A 406 -6.53 21.60 3.00
C GLY A 406 -7.96 21.11 2.76
N PHE A 407 -8.32 19.95 3.30
CA PHE A 407 -9.66 19.38 3.12
C PHE A 407 -10.40 19.39 4.46
N ASP A 408 -11.48 20.17 4.58
CA ASP A 408 -12.36 20.10 5.76
C ASP A 408 -13.10 18.75 5.80
N ARG A 409 -12.60 17.85 6.64
CA ARG A 409 -13.20 16.54 6.94
C ARG A 409 -13.78 16.50 8.35
N THR A 410 -13.87 17.65 9.01
CA THR A 410 -14.56 17.80 10.30
C THR A 410 -16.07 17.82 10.11
N LYS A 411 -16.83 18.03 11.19
CA LYS A 411 -18.31 18.10 11.16
C LYS A 411 -18.86 19.20 10.25
N THR A 412 -18.08 20.24 9.95
CA THR A 412 -18.50 21.35 9.07
C THR A 412 -18.23 21.09 7.59
N GLY A 413 -17.39 20.10 7.27
CA GLY A 413 -17.06 19.70 5.91
C GLY A 413 -17.66 18.34 5.55
N SER A 414 -16.84 17.40 5.05
CA SER A 414 -17.32 16.06 4.65
C SER A 414 -17.76 15.17 5.83
N ASN A 415 -17.39 15.57 7.06
CA ASN A 415 -17.59 14.80 8.28
C ASN A 415 -17.00 13.38 8.23
N ALA A 416 -15.95 13.15 7.43
CA ALA A 416 -15.25 11.85 7.39
C ALA A 416 -14.67 11.47 8.76
N VAL A 417 -14.34 12.46 9.59
CA VAL A 417 -13.87 12.24 10.96
C VAL A 417 -14.86 11.44 11.83
N SER A 418 -16.15 11.45 11.50
CA SER A 418 -17.18 10.68 12.21
C SER A 418 -17.11 9.16 11.99
N GLN A 419 -16.30 8.69 11.04
CA GLN A 419 -16.06 7.26 10.83
C GLN A 419 -15.04 6.67 11.82
N TYR A 420 -14.34 7.51 12.58
CA TYR A 420 -13.46 7.07 13.66
C TYR A 420 -14.21 7.05 15.00
N TYR A 421 -13.68 6.31 15.97
CA TYR A 421 -14.17 6.34 17.35
C TYR A 421 -14.03 7.73 17.97
N PRO A 422 -14.89 8.11 18.95
CA PRO A 422 -15.01 9.47 19.45
C PRO A 422 -13.67 10.12 19.88
N GLU A 423 -12.77 9.39 20.50
CA GLU A 423 -11.46 9.89 20.96
C GLU A 423 -10.57 10.31 19.78
N VAL A 424 -10.50 9.47 18.75
CA VAL A 424 -9.75 9.76 17.52
C VAL A 424 -10.44 10.88 16.76
N ALA A 425 -11.76 10.82 16.65
CA ALA A 425 -12.54 11.82 15.94
C ALA A 425 -12.38 13.21 16.58
N ASN A 426 -12.46 13.32 17.90
CA ASN A 426 -12.25 14.56 18.64
C ASN A 426 -10.81 15.06 18.48
N LYS A 427 -9.83 14.16 18.54
CA LYS A 427 -8.40 14.51 18.35
C LYS A 427 -8.15 15.12 16.98
N PHE A 428 -8.68 14.52 15.92
CA PHE A 428 -8.50 14.99 14.54
C PHE A 428 -9.37 16.22 14.22
N SER A 429 -10.53 16.38 14.87
CA SER A 429 -11.43 17.53 14.65
C SER A 429 -10.97 18.82 15.32
N SER A 430 -10.04 18.77 16.28
CA SER A 430 -9.57 19.97 16.99
C SER A 430 -8.22 20.44 16.46
N LEU A 431 -8.10 21.73 16.16
CA LEU A 431 -6.85 22.36 15.73
C LEU A 431 -5.76 22.33 16.82
N GLU A 432 -6.15 22.27 18.10
CA GLU A 432 -5.20 22.17 19.21
C GLU A 432 -4.55 20.77 19.27
N THR A 433 -5.36 19.72 19.08
CA THR A 433 -4.94 18.34 19.30
C THR A 433 -4.61 17.57 18.02
N CYS A 434 -5.04 18.05 16.85
CA CYS A 434 -4.74 17.39 15.58
C CYS A 434 -3.22 17.37 15.36
N PRO A 435 -2.63 16.21 15.07
CA PRO A 435 -1.21 16.15 14.70
C PRO A 435 -0.95 16.94 13.42
N GLU A 436 0.07 17.79 13.40
CA GLU A 436 0.38 18.64 12.23
C GLU A 436 0.61 17.80 10.95
N LYS A 437 1.13 16.57 11.11
CA LYS A 437 1.30 15.60 10.01
C LYS A 437 0.00 15.16 9.31
N TYR A 438 -1.17 15.45 9.90
CA TYR A 438 -2.50 15.19 9.33
C TYR A 438 -3.35 16.46 9.24
N LEU A 439 -2.79 17.65 9.46
CA LEU A 439 -3.55 18.88 9.61
C LEU A 439 -4.40 19.17 8.37
N LEU A 440 -3.77 19.21 7.20
CA LEU A 440 -4.43 19.48 5.91
C LEU A 440 -5.24 18.29 5.38
N TRP A 441 -5.15 17.13 6.04
CA TRP A 441 -6.05 16.01 5.79
C TRP A 441 -7.44 16.26 6.37
N PHE A 442 -7.53 16.92 7.53
CA PHE A 442 -8.79 17.10 8.26
C PHE A 442 -9.32 18.53 8.24
N HIS A 443 -8.47 19.52 7.97
CA HIS A 443 -8.81 20.95 8.05
C HIS A 443 -8.47 21.66 6.75
N HIS A 444 -9.34 22.58 6.33
CA HIS A 444 -8.99 23.66 5.41
C HIS A 444 -8.66 24.89 6.24
N LEU A 445 -7.48 25.47 6.05
CA LEU A 445 -6.92 26.51 6.89
C LEU A 445 -6.41 27.69 6.09
N GLU A 446 -6.59 28.87 6.67
CA GLU A 446 -6.03 30.09 6.13
C GLU A 446 -4.49 30.02 6.10
N TRP A 447 -3.92 30.63 5.07
CA TRP A 447 -2.47 30.66 4.88
C TRP A 447 -1.67 31.32 6.04
N ASP A 448 -2.29 32.25 6.78
CA ASP A 448 -1.68 32.91 7.96
C ASP A 448 -1.90 32.14 9.28
N TYR A 449 -2.60 31.01 9.24
CA TYR A 449 -2.81 30.17 10.42
C TYR A 449 -1.47 29.85 11.09
N LYS A 450 -1.41 30.03 12.42
CA LYS A 450 -0.19 29.83 13.20
C LYS A 450 -0.08 28.40 13.69
N LEU A 451 0.94 27.68 13.23
CA LEU A 451 1.29 26.36 13.72
C LEU A 451 1.91 26.43 15.12
N LYS A 452 2.12 25.26 15.75
CA LYS A 452 2.62 25.17 17.14
C LYS A 452 4.00 25.78 17.34
N ASN A 453 4.80 25.86 16.26
CA ASN A 453 6.11 26.50 16.26
C ASN A 453 6.07 28.02 16.01
N GLY A 454 4.89 28.61 15.81
CA GLY A 454 4.70 30.05 15.56
C GLY A 454 4.84 30.49 14.10
N ASN A 455 5.23 29.58 13.19
CA ASN A 455 5.25 29.86 11.76
C ASN A 455 3.82 30.00 11.22
N THR A 456 3.64 30.80 10.16
CA THR A 456 2.41 30.71 9.38
C THR A 456 2.35 29.37 8.64
N LEU A 457 1.15 28.95 8.23
CA LEU A 457 0.97 27.76 7.42
C LEU A 457 1.74 27.85 6.10
N TRP A 458 1.76 29.01 5.47
CA TRP A 458 2.57 29.25 4.27
C TRP A 458 4.07 29.06 4.53
N ASP A 459 4.60 29.72 5.56
CA ASP A 459 6.04 29.65 5.85
C ASP A 459 6.46 28.21 6.19
N GLU A 460 5.66 27.53 7.03
CA GLU A 460 5.92 26.14 7.39
C GLU A 460 5.86 25.22 6.18
N LEU A 461 4.89 25.40 5.28
CA LEU A 461 4.80 24.62 4.05
C LEU A 461 6.08 24.78 3.21
N CYS A 462 6.56 26.02 3.02
CA CYS A 462 7.84 26.27 2.37
C CYS A 462 8.99 25.57 3.10
N TYR A 463 9.13 25.76 4.42
CA TYR A 463 10.22 25.15 5.18
C TYR A 463 10.24 23.63 5.06
N ARG A 464 9.08 22.95 5.05
CA ARG A 464 9.02 21.49 4.86
C ARG A 464 9.50 21.06 3.48
N TYR A 465 9.04 21.71 2.41
CA TYR A 465 9.50 21.39 1.05
C TYR A 465 11.01 21.58 0.89
N TYR A 466 11.56 22.68 1.42
CA TYR A 466 13.00 22.93 1.40
C TYR A 466 13.78 21.95 2.28
N GLN A 467 13.31 21.71 3.51
CA GLN A 467 13.92 20.74 4.43
C GLN A 467 14.00 19.34 3.80
N GLY A 468 12.93 18.89 3.12
CA GLY A 468 12.94 17.61 2.42
C GLY A 468 14.01 17.55 1.33
N ALA A 469 14.07 18.58 0.47
CA ALA A 469 15.06 18.65 -0.60
C ALA A 469 16.50 18.70 -0.08
N ASP A 470 16.76 19.45 1.00
CA ASP A 470 18.08 19.58 1.63
C ASP A 470 18.49 18.29 2.37
N SER A 471 17.52 17.57 2.94
CA SER A 471 17.77 16.32 3.68
C SER A 471 18.34 15.22 2.78
N VAL A 472 17.97 15.20 1.50
CA VAL A 472 18.60 14.30 0.51
C VAL A 472 20.10 14.58 0.38
N GLY A 473 20.51 15.85 0.40
CA GLY A 473 21.93 16.23 0.38
C GLY A 473 22.67 15.71 1.62
N GLY A 474 22.00 15.67 2.76
CA GLY A 474 22.49 15.02 3.98
C GLY A 474 22.65 13.50 3.82
N MET A 475 21.70 12.82 3.18
CA MET A 475 21.80 11.39 2.87
C MET A 475 22.99 11.09 1.95
N ILE A 476 23.17 11.90 0.91
CA ILE A 476 24.31 11.80 -0.01
C ILE A 476 25.63 11.91 0.76
N LYS A 477 25.79 12.93 1.61
CA LYS A 477 27.03 13.11 2.39
C LYS A 477 27.30 11.93 3.33
N ASN A 478 26.26 11.42 3.99
CA ASN A 478 26.39 10.23 4.85
C ASN A 478 26.80 9.01 4.02
N TRP A 479 26.18 8.78 2.85
CA TRP A 479 26.54 7.67 1.98
C TRP A 479 27.97 7.80 1.44
N GLU A 480 28.38 9.00 1.01
CA GLU A 480 29.74 9.28 0.52
C GLU A 480 30.82 9.00 1.55
N SER A 481 30.53 9.15 2.84
CA SER A 481 31.46 8.79 3.92
C SER A 481 31.78 7.29 3.99
N LEU A 482 31.03 6.44 3.28
CA LEU A 482 31.18 4.99 3.26
C LEU A 482 31.90 4.45 2.00
N ASN A 483 32.40 5.32 1.12
CA ASN A 483 33.02 4.97 -0.17
C ASN A 483 34.13 3.91 -0.09
N GLU A 484 34.91 3.88 0.99
CA GLU A 484 36.02 2.93 1.16
C GLU A 484 35.62 1.64 1.90
N VAL A 485 34.39 1.57 2.42
CA VAL A 485 33.93 0.45 3.27
C VAL A 485 32.87 -0.41 2.56
N ILE A 486 32.07 0.21 1.69
CA ILE A 486 31.04 -0.49 0.91
C ILE A 486 31.66 -0.96 -0.41
N ASP A 487 31.24 -2.14 -0.86
CA ASP A 487 31.59 -2.65 -2.19
C ASP A 487 31.34 -1.59 -3.28
N ASN A 488 32.27 -1.48 -4.22
CA ASN A 488 32.31 -0.37 -5.17
C ASN A 488 31.08 -0.35 -6.10
N GLU A 489 30.56 -1.51 -6.53
CA GLU A 489 29.39 -1.58 -7.39
C GLU A 489 28.14 -1.12 -6.64
N ILE A 490 27.96 -1.62 -5.42
CA ILE A 490 26.86 -1.24 -4.53
C ILE A 490 26.92 0.25 -4.17
N TYR A 491 28.09 0.74 -3.78
CA TYR A 491 28.32 2.13 -3.43
C TYR A 491 27.90 3.06 -4.58
N HIS A 492 28.39 2.80 -5.79
CA HIS A 492 28.08 3.61 -6.95
C HIS A 492 26.61 3.52 -7.34
N HIS A 493 26.00 2.33 -7.30
CA HIS A 493 24.57 2.15 -7.60
C HIS A 493 23.70 3.06 -6.72
N VAL A 494 23.87 2.98 -5.40
CA VAL A 494 23.10 3.79 -4.45
C VAL A 494 23.42 5.28 -4.61
N ARG A 495 24.68 5.66 -4.80
CA ARG A 495 25.09 7.06 -4.96
C ARG A 495 24.46 7.69 -6.21
N MET A 496 24.35 6.94 -7.31
CA MET A 496 23.68 7.39 -8.54
C MET A 496 22.18 7.61 -8.31
N LEU A 497 21.49 6.68 -7.65
CA LEU A 497 20.06 6.83 -7.34
C LEU A 497 19.80 7.99 -6.38
N LEU A 498 20.62 8.17 -5.33
CA LEU A 498 20.55 9.35 -4.47
C LEU A 498 20.75 10.67 -5.24
N SER A 499 21.57 10.68 -6.30
CA SER A 499 21.73 11.85 -7.17
C SER A 499 20.45 12.16 -7.95
N ILE A 500 19.76 11.11 -8.42
CA ILE A 500 18.48 11.24 -9.11
C ILE A 500 17.44 11.77 -8.11
N GLN A 501 17.34 11.15 -6.92
CA GLN A 501 16.47 11.60 -5.83
C GLN A 501 16.72 13.06 -5.46
N GLN A 502 17.96 13.56 -5.44
CA GLN A 502 18.23 14.98 -5.17
C GLN A 502 17.68 15.91 -6.24
N LYS A 503 17.82 15.55 -7.52
CA LYS A 503 17.27 16.33 -8.64
C LYS A 503 15.74 16.35 -8.58
N GLU A 504 15.14 15.19 -8.33
CA GLU A 504 13.70 15.06 -8.20
C GLU A 504 13.16 15.80 -6.96
N ALA A 505 13.82 15.74 -5.81
CA ALA A 505 13.39 16.44 -4.61
C ALA A 505 13.41 17.97 -4.79
N ASN A 506 14.42 18.49 -5.51
CA ASN A 506 14.44 19.90 -5.93
C ASN A 506 13.28 20.21 -6.88
N TRP A 507 13.03 19.35 -7.88
CA TRP A 507 11.90 19.52 -8.80
C TRP A 507 10.55 19.56 -8.07
N TRP A 508 10.33 18.62 -7.14
CA TRP A 508 9.14 18.57 -6.30
C TRP A 508 8.98 19.84 -5.44
N ARG A 509 10.04 20.26 -4.73
CA ARG A 509 10.05 21.51 -3.96
C ARG A 509 9.64 22.69 -4.82
N ASP A 510 10.33 22.90 -5.94
CA ASP A 510 10.16 24.08 -6.79
C ASP A 510 8.75 24.10 -7.40
N ALA A 511 8.29 22.97 -7.94
CA ALA A 511 6.97 22.84 -8.53
C ALA A 511 5.84 23.11 -7.52
N CYS A 512 5.91 22.51 -6.34
CA CYS A 512 4.87 22.65 -5.32
C CYS A 512 4.87 24.04 -4.68
N VAL A 513 6.03 24.57 -4.29
CA VAL A 513 6.14 25.89 -3.67
C VAL A 513 5.66 26.96 -4.64
N LEU A 514 6.14 26.98 -5.88
CA LEU A 514 5.72 27.98 -6.87
C LEU A 514 4.22 27.84 -7.21
N TYR A 515 3.69 26.62 -7.29
CA TYR A 515 2.26 26.41 -7.52
C TYR A 515 1.42 26.99 -6.38
N PHE A 516 1.69 26.62 -5.13
CA PHE A 516 0.94 27.11 -3.98
C PHE A 516 1.15 28.62 -3.75
N GLN A 517 2.30 29.18 -4.13
CA GLN A 517 2.54 30.63 -4.12
C GLN A 517 1.53 31.40 -4.96
N THR A 518 1.06 30.81 -6.06
CA THR A 518 0.04 31.46 -6.90
C THR A 518 -1.30 31.66 -6.18
N PHE A 519 -1.57 30.91 -5.11
CA PHE A 519 -2.76 31.03 -4.28
C PHE A 519 -2.50 31.82 -3.01
N SER A 520 -1.41 31.52 -2.31
CA SER A 520 -1.05 32.21 -1.06
C SER A 520 -0.72 33.68 -1.29
N LYS A 521 -0.19 34.06 -2.47
CA LYS A 521 0.29 35.41 -2.80
C LYS A 521 1.30 35.97 -1.79
N ARG A 522 1.98 35.09 -1.05
CA ARG A 522 3.00 35.43 -0.06
C ARG A 522 4.40 35.21 -0.65
N GLU A 523 5.36 35.98 -0.17
CA GLU A 523 6.76 35.76 -0.51
C GLU A 523 7.25 34.45 0.10
N ILE A 524 8.16 33.75 -0.59
CA ILE A 524 8.86 32.62 0.01
C ILE A 524 9.73 33.19 1.16
N PRO A 525 9.76 32.57 2.35
CA PRO A 525 10.49 33.09 3.50
C PRO A 525 11.94 33.48 3.20
N ALA A 526 12.37 34.63 3.74
CA ALA A 526 13.71 35.14 3.58
C ALA A 526 14.76 34.11 4.05
N GLY A 527 15.81 33.91 3.25
CA GLY A 527 16.87 32.94 3.52
C GLY A 527 16.70 31.59 2.81
N LEU A 528 15.50 31.29 2.30
CA LEU A 528 15.31 30.18 1.36
C LEU A 528 15.72 30.62 -0.06
N LYS A 529 16.45 29.76 -0.76
CA LYS A 529 16.85 30.02 -2.16
C LYS A 529 15.59 30.08 -3.03
N TYR A 530 15.36 31.20 -3.71
CA TYR A 530 14.28 31.28 -4.69
C TYR A 530 14.48 30.22 -5.81
N PRO A 531 13.44 29.45 -6.18
CA PRO A 531 13.52 28.40 -7.19
C PRO A 531 14.09 28.82 -8.55
#